data_AF-A0A370GX29-F1
#
_entry.id   AF-A0A370GX29-F1
#
_cell.length_a   1.000
_cell.length_b   1.000
_cell.length_c   1.000
_cell.angle_alpha   90.00
_cell.angle_beta   90.00
_cell.angle_gamma   90.00
#
_symmetry.space_group_name_H-M   'P 1'
#
loop_
_entity.id
_entity.type
_entity.pdbx_description
1 polymer ?
#
loop_
_entity_poly.entity_id
_entity_poly.type
_entity_poly.pdbx_seq_one_letter_code
_entity_poly.pdbx_strand_id
1 'polypeptide(L)'
;MTRSEIAELHFAVGQLRQCIGALRSHYGDSSSVRRLENDLERLAIDADEFEKSPPPEVATRRAQDTIYVPDSKSDEAAWMGAQDEGLGFHSRPRTK
;
A
#
# COMPACT_ATOMS: atom_id res chain seq x y z
N MET A 1 -16.94 -7.68 3.10
CA MET A 1 -16.07 -8.60 3.86
C MET A 1 -16.87 -9.19 5.01
N THR A 2 -16.99 -10.51 5.07
CA THR A 2 -17.73 -11.16 6.15
C THR A 2 -16.85 -11.25 7.39
N ARG A 3 -17.44 -11.14 8.58
CA ARG A 3 -16.74 -11.32 9.87
C ARG A 3 -15.96 -12.65 9.97
N SER A 4 -16.28 -13.64 9.11
CA SER A 4 -15.53 -14.90 9.00
C SER A 4 -14.15 -14.71 8.38
N GLU A 5 -14.04 -13.90 7.32
CA GLU A 5 -12.78 -13.72 6.57
C GLU A 5 -11.70 -13.07 7.44
N ILE A 6 -12.07 -12.09 8.29
CA ILE A 6 -11.12 -11.46 9.23
C ILE A 6 -10.70 -12.43 10.35
N ALA A 7 -11.61 -13.28 10.83
CA ALA A 7 -11.30 -14.29 11.83
C ALA A 7 -10.35 -15.36 11.27
N GLU A 8 -10.53 -15.76 10.01
CA GLU A 8 -9.64 -16.66 9.30
C GLU A 8 -8.24 -16.05 9.10
N LEU A 9 -8.16 -14.75 8.79
CA LEU A 9 -6.88 -14.04 8.72
C LEU A 9 -6.14 -14.08 10.06
N HIS A 10 -6.82 -13.74 11.16
CA HIS A 10 -6.23 -13.81 12.50
C HIS A 10 -5.74 -15.20 12.87
N PHE A 11 -6.52 -16.24 12.52
CA PHE A 11 -6.12 -17.62 12.71
C PHE A 11 -4.85 -17.97 11.92
N ALA A 12 -4.76 -17.56 10.65
CA ALA A 12 -3.58 -17.78 9.82
C ALA A 12 -2.34 -17.04 10.35
N VAL A 13 -2.49 -15.79 10.81
CA VAL A 13 -1.41 -15.03 11.48
C VAL A 13 -0.91 -15.76 12.73
N GLY A 14 -1.83 -16.32 13.52
CA GLY A 14 -1.48 -17.16 14.67
C GLY A 14 -0.65 -18.40 14.29
N GLN A 15 -1.02 -19.09 13.21
CA GLN A 15 -0.24 -20.24 12.71
C GLN A 15 1.15 -19.82 12.21
N LEU A 16 1.26 -18.71 11.48
CA LEU A 16 2.54 -18.18 11.02
C LEU A 16 3.48 -17.88 12.19
N ARG A 17 2.94 -17.35 13.29
CA ARG A 17 3.71 -17.10 14.53
C ARG A 17 4.33 -18.38 15.07
N GLN A 18 3.58 -19.47 15.09
CA GLN A 18 4.09 -20.76 15.57
C GLN A 18 5.17 -21.32 14.63
N CYS A 19 4.95 -21.25 13.32
CA CYS A 19 5.93 -21.69 12.32
C CYS A 19 7.24 -20.91 12.40
N ILE A 20 7.17 -19.58 12.49
CA ILE A 20 8.37 -18.72 12.59
C ILE A 20 9.09 -18.95 13.92
N GLY A 21 8.36 -19.16 15.02
CA GLY A 21 8.96 -19.53 16.31
C GLY A 21 9.73 -20.86 16.25
N ALA A 22 9.22 -21.84 15.50
CA ALA A 22 9.93 -23.08 15.23
C ALA A 22 11.20 -22.83 14.41
N LEU A 23 11.12 -22.02 13.34
CA LEU A 23 12.30 -21.62 12.56
C LEU A 23 13.36 -20.92 13.41
N ARG A 24 12.96 -20.01 14.30
CA ARG A 24 13.88 -19.36 15.25
C ARG A 24 14.56 -20.36 16.18
N SER A 25 13.83 -21.39 16.62
CA SER A 25 14.38 -22.45 17.47
C SER A 25 15.43 -23.29 16.72
N HIS A 26 15.25 -23.51 15.41
CA HIS A 26 16.16 -24.30 14.58
C HIS A 26 17.36 -23.52 14.04
N TYR A 27 17.14 -22.26 13.64
CA TYR A 27 18.11 -21.44 12.92
C TYR A 27 18.64 -20.25 13.72
N GLY A 28 18.18 -20.09 14.96
CA GLY A 28 18.57 -18.98 15.83
C GLY A 28 18.11 -17.63 15.29
N ASP A 29 18.75 -16.58 15.81
CA ASP A 29 18.38 -15.18 15.55
C ASP A 29 19.01 -14.61 14.26
N SER A 30 18.95 -15.41 13.18
CA SER A 30 19.49 -15.00 11.87
C SER A 30 18.76 -13.78 11.32
N SER A 31 19.43 -13.00 10.46
CA SER A 31 18.80 -11.81 9.85
C SER A 31 17.53 -12.13 9.08
N SER A 32 17.44 -13.33 8.48
CA SER A 32 16.27 -13.76 7.73
C SER A 32 15.10 -14.10 8.65
N VAL A 33 15.35 -14.79 9.78
CA VAL A 33 14.32 -15.10 10.78
C VAL A 33 13.78 -13.82 11.42
N ARG A 34 14.64 -12.88 11.80
CA ARG A 34 14.18 -11.59 12.34
C ARG A 34 13.32 -10.78 11.37
N ARG A 35 13.64 -10.84 10.06
CA ARG A 35 12.79 -10.18 9.04
C ARG A 35 11.40 -10.81 9.02
N LEU A 36 11.31 -12.14 9.03
CA LEU A 36 10.03 -12.84 9.09
C LEU A 36 9.23 -12.48 10.36
N GLU A 37 9.89 -12.38 11.52
CA GLU A 37 9.23 -11.96 12.76
C GLU A 37 8.70 -10.52 12.66
N ASN A 38 9.49 -9.59 12.13
CA ASN A 38 9.09 -8.20 11.95
C ASN A 38 7.93 -8.07 10.94
N ASP A 39 7.98 -8.81 9.84
CA ASP A 39 6.93 -8.79 8.82
C ASP A 39 5.63 -9.38 9.38
N LEU A 40 5.72 -10.41 10.21
CA LEU A 40 4.57 -10.99 10.91
C LEU A 40 3.97 -10.02 11.94
N GLU A 41 4.81 -9.30 12.69
CA GLU A 41 4.34 -8.28 13.64
C GLU A 41 3.58 -7.18 12.91
N ARG A 42 4.12 -6.68 11.78
CA ARG A 42 3.43 -5.71 10.93
C ARG A 42 2.10 -6.23 10.41
N LEU A 43 2.08 -7.46 9.89
CA LEU A 43 0.84 -8.06 9.40
C LEU A 43 -0.22 -8.19 10.51
N ALA A 44 0.17 -8.50 11.74
CA ALA A 44 -0.76 -8.55 12.88
C ALA A 44 -1.33 -7.16 13.23
N ILE A 45 -0.49 -6.12 13.20
CA ILE A 45 -0.92 -4.73 13.40
C ILE A 45 -1.91 -4.32 12.30
N ASP A 46 -1.58 -4.60 11.03
CA ASP A 46 -2.42 -4.26 9.89
C ASP A 46 -3.77 -4.99 9.93
N ALA A 47 -3.79 -6.26 10.37
CA ALA A 47 -5.02 -7.03 10.54
C ALA A 47 -5.93 -6.45 11.65
N ASP A 48 -5.35 -6.07 12.79
CA ASP A 48 -6.06 -5.40 13.88
C ASP A 48 -6.61 -4.03 13.45
N GLU A 49 -5.82 -3.25 12.70
CA GLU A 49 -6.23 -1.95 12.18
C GLU A 49 -7.39 -2.10 11.19
N PHE A 50 -7.29 -3.07 10.28
CA PHE A 50 -8.34 -3.37 9.32
C PHE A 50 -9.66 -3.75 9.99
N GLU A 51 -9.63 -4.55 11.07
CA GLU A 51 -10.84 -4.91 11.81
C GLU A 51 -11.49 -3.71 12.51
N LYS A 52 -10.67 -2.79 13.04
CA LYS A 52 -11.15 -1.58 13.74
C LYS A 52 -11.68 -0.51 12.79
N SER A 53 -11.05 -0.38 11.62
CA SER A 53 -11.33 0.68 10.65
C SER A 53 -11.27 0.12 9.23
N PRO A 54 -12.24 -0.73 8.83
CA PRO A 54 -12.23 -1.33 7.51
C PRO A 54 -12.38 -0.23 6.44
N PRO A 55 -11.62 -0.31 5.34
CA PRO A 55 -11.81 0.59 4.22
C PRO A 55 -13.21 0.43 3.63
N PRO A 56 -13.73 1.46 2.93
CA PRO A 56 -14.99 1.33 2.22
C PRO A 56 -14.90 0.17 1.23
N GLU A 57 -15.93 -0.68 1.19
CA GLU A 57 -15.99 -1.75 0.20
C GLU A 57 -15.87 -1.12 -1.19
N VAL A 58 -15.01 -1.70 -2.03
CA VAL A 58 -14.86 -1.26 -3.41
C VAL A 58 -16.20 -1.50 -4.09
N ALA A 59 -16.99 -0.44 -4.27
CA ALA A 59 -18.19 -0.50 -5.06
C ALA A 59 -17.79 -1.07 -6.43
N THR A 60 -18.38 -2.22 -6.80
CA THR A 60 -18.19 -2.86 -8.11
C THR A 60 -18.15 -1.79 -9.18
N ARG A 61 -16.93 -1.52 -9.68
CA ARG A 61 -16.56 -0.52 -10.68
C ARG A 61 -17.78 0.28 -11.17
N ARG A 62 -18.23 1.28 -10.40
CA ARG A 62 -19.09 2.31 -11.00
C ARG A 62 -18.28 2.77 -12.21
N ALA A 63 -18.91 2.76 -13.39
CA ALA A 63 -18.29 3.28 -14.61
C ALA A 63 -17.56 4.55 -14.20
N GLN A 64 -16.23 4.56 -14.34
CA GLN A 64 -15.44 5.72 -13.93
C GLN A 64 -16.10 6.90 -14.61
N ASP A 65 -16.65 7.85 -13.85
CA ASP A 65 -17.30 9.01 -14.43
C ASP A 65 -16.24 9.68 -15.29
N THR A 66 -16.34 9.51 -16.60
CA THR A 66 -15.38 10.07 -17.55
C THR A 66 -15.50 11.58 -17.42
N ILE A 67 -14.59 12.19 -16.69
CA ILE A 67 -14.52 13.64 -16.59
C ILE A 67 -14.01 14.13 -17.94
N TYR A 68 -14.84 14.90 -18.64
CA TYR A 68 -14.44 15.56 -19.87
C TYR A 68 -13.33 16.57 -19.56
N VAL A 69 -12.15 16.34 -20.13
CA VAL A 69 -11.06 17.33 -20.15
C VAL A 69 -11.17 18.08 -21.48
N PRO A 70 -11.44 19.39 -21.46
CA PRO A 70 -11.53 20.18 -22.70
C PRO A 70 -10.21 20.18 -23.47
N ASP A 71 -10.28 20.10 -24.80
CA ASP A 71 -9.12 20.24 -25.70
C ASP A 71 -8.57 21.69 -25.76
N SER A 72 -9.27 22.64 -25.13
CA SER A 72 -8.80 24.01 -24.99
C SER A 72 -7.51 24.06 -24.18
N LYS A 73 -6.59 24.96 -24.54
CA LYS A 73 -5.39 25.20 -23.72
C LYS A 73 -5.81 25.55 -22.29
N SER A 74 -5.16 24.91 -21.32
CA SER A 74 -5.27 25.29 -19.92
C SER A 74 -4.80 26.73 -19.73
N ASP A 75 -5.38 27.44 -18.77
CA ASP A 75 -4.93 28.78 -18.40
C ASP A 75 -3.48 28.72 -17.91
N GLU A 76 -2.55 29.32 -18.65
CA GLU A 76 -1.13 29.32 -18.34
C GLU A 76 -0.84 30.03 -17.01
N ALA A 77 -1.68 31.01 -16.63
CA ALA A 77 -1.54 31.71 -15.35
C ALA A 77 -1.77 30.80 -14.15
N ALA A 78 -2.59 29.75 -14.28
CA ALA A 78 -2.81 28.75 -13.24
C ALA A 78 -1.55 27.91 -12.93
N TRP A 79 -0.57 27.91 -13.84
CA TRP A 79 0.67 27.14 -13.73
C TRP A 79 1.90 28.01 -13.43
N MET A 80 1.73 29.34 -13.34
CA MET A 80 2.80 30.27 -12.98
C MET A 80 3.15 30.13 -11.49
N GLY A 81 4.41 29.78 -11.19
CA GLY A 81 4.89 29.51 -9.83
C GLY A 81 4.99 28.03 -9.46
N ALA A 82 4.29 27.13 -10.17
CA ALA A 82 4.43 25.67 -9.99
C ALA A 82 5.81 25.13 -10.41
N GLN A 83 6.61 25.96 -11.08
CA GLN A 83 7.98 25.67 -11.49
C GLN A 83 8.97 25.72 -10.31
N ASP A 84 8.61 26.37 -9.21
CA ASP A 84 9.45 26.58 -8.02
C ASP A 84 9.39 25.39 -7.03
N GLU A 85 8.42 24.47 -7.20
CA GLU A 85 8.30 23.26 -6.38
C GLU A 85 9.22 22.11 -6.85
N GLY A 86 10.03 22.34 -7.89
CA GLY A 86 11.22 21.53 -8.16
C GLY A 86 10.98 20.09 -8.59
N LEU A 87 9.86 19.77 -9.27
CA LEU A 87 9.62 18.45 -9.86
C LEU A 87 9.05 18.56 -11.29
N GLY A 88 9.91 18.92 -12.25
CA GLY A 88 9.65 18.56 -13.66
C GLY A 88 9.74 19.67 -14.70
N PHE A 89 10.92 20.26 -14.88
CA PHE A 89 11.38 20.61 -16.22
C PHE A 89 12.91 20.60 -16.28
N HIS A 90 13.50 19.42 -16.36
CA HIS A 90 14.89 19.34 -16.81
C HIS A 90 14.89 19.55 -18.31
N SER A 91 15.33 20.73 -18.73
CA SER A 91 15.74 21.06 -20.09
C SER A 91 16.82 20.08 -20.56
N ARG A 92 16.41 18.89 -21.01
CA ARG A 92 17.29 18.01 -21.77
C ARG A 92 17.13 18.39 -23.24
N PRO A 93 18.24 18.66 -23.97
CA PRO A 93 18.14 18.88 -25.39
C PRO A 93 17.55 17.64 -26.06
N ARG A 94 16.60 17.86 -26.96
CA ARG A 94 15.98 16.82 -27.77
C ARG A 94 17.07 16.03 -28.50
N THR A 95 17.18 14.73 -28.25
CA THR A 95 18.07 13.84 -29.01
C THR A 95 17.74 13.97 -30.49
N LYS A 96 18.78 14.16 -31.31
CA LYS A 96 18.69 14.23 -32.78
C LYS A 96 18.32 12.87 -33.36
#